data_AF-A0A934E8K4-F1
#
_entry.id   AF-A0A934E8K4-F1
#
_cell.length_a   1.000
_cell.length_b   1.000
_cell.length_c   1.000
_cell.angle_alpha   90.00
_cell.angle_beta   90.00
_cell.angle_gamma   90.00
#
_symmetry.space_group_name_H-M   'P 1'
#
loop_
_entity.id
_entity.type
_entity.pdbx_description
1 polymer ?
#
loop_
_entity_poly.entity_id
_entity_poly.type
_entity_poly.pdbx_seq_one_letter_code
_entity_poly.pdbx_strand_id
1 'polypeptide(L)'
;MFRIRRIFDDVVPVNRHALEQVRTILRSQFEFLDSQKIDRIPESLRHPLKNGFLSFLYVAEAHRSTVRGLALLDYDAELKFCFLDYLASDRRLAGRGVGGALYARVRSEALSLGAVGVFFECLPDDPKLCQNPDVLKQNRARLRFYEAYGARPIANTAYETPVRHGTDNPPYLVFDNLAQDSVLRSSYLKRVIACILERKYADICEPSYVRMVLESVRDDPVRLRPPRYAVAQVVEKENAFIATKLAKIALVVTDQHEIHHVKTRGYVESPVRIRAIYQALEPTGVFDRVSPTVFGDSWITAVHDPEYLRYFKKVSKNADPDAPLYPYIFPIRNRARPPAELPIRAGYYCIDTFTPISGHAYVAARRAIDCTLTGSHELLSGRRIAYALVRPPGHHAERGFFGGFCYFNNAAIAAHHLSQFGKVVMLDIDYHHGNGQQEIFYRRKDVLTLSIHGHPRFAYPYFSGFANERGEGEGAGYNVNYPLPETIDAADYLHTLRIALARVRDFGATYLVVCLGLDTAKGDPTGTWNLTSRDFTTIGTEIGRLLIPSLVVQEGGYNNRSIGTNAKCFFHGLLSGQGNRAAKGS
;
A
#
# COMPACT_ATOMS: atom_id res chain seq x y z
N MET A 1 9.20 -17.23 9.77
CA MET A 1 9.06 -15.89 9.15
C MET A 1 7.87 -15.19 9.79
N PHE A 2 7.95 -13.88 10.06
CA PHE A 2 6.84 -13.07 10.54
C PHE A 2 6.67 -11.89 9.58
N ARG A 3 5.45 -11.38 9.44
CA ARG A 3 5.11 -10.19 8.64
C ARG A 3 4.80 -9.03 9.57
N ILE A 4 5.05 -7.80 9.13
CA ILE A 4 4.57 -6.61 9.85
C ILE A 4 3.43 -6.03 9.06
N ARG A 5 2.24 -5.95 9.66
CA ARG A 5 1.06 -5.34 9.03
C ARG A 5 0.48 -4.25 9.91
N ARG A 6 -0.16 -3.26 9.29
CA ARG A 6 -0.96 -2.25 9.98
C ARG A 6 -2.33 -2.81 10.36
N ILE A 7 -2.81 -2.46 11.55
CA ILE A 7 -4.19 -2.66 11.99
C ILE A 7 -4.95 -1.36 11.77
N PHE A 8 -6.03 -1.42 10.98
CA PHE A 8 -6.80 -0.24 10.57
C PHE A 8 -8.10 -0.07 11.35
N ASP A 9 -8.66 -1.16 11.86
CA ASP A 9 -9.95 -1.20 12.54
C ASP A 9 -9.99 -2.42 13.50
N ASP A 10 -11.09 -2.56 14.23
CA ASP A 10 -11.41 -3.74 15.04
C ASP A 10 -12.73 -4.42 14.59
N VAL A 11 -13.19 -4.05 13.40
CA VAL A 11 -14.41 -4.55 12.77
C VAL A 11 -14.12 -5.91 12.14
N VAL A 12 -13.02 -6.03 11.39
CA VAL A 12 -12.65 -7.27 10.71
C VAL A 12 -12.19 -8.32 11.73
N PRO A 13 -12.70 -9.56 11.70
CA PRO A 13 -12.36 -10.60 12.69
C PRO A 13 -10.87 -10.83 12.89
N VAL A 14 -10.07 -10.80 11.81
CA VAL A 14 -8.61 -10.96 11.89
C VAL A 14 -7.93 -9.81 12.63
N ASN A 15 -8.46 -8.59 12.52
CA ASN A 15 -7.95 -7.43 13.26
C ASN A 15 -8.35 -7.47 14.72
N ARG A 16 -9.59 -7.86 15.02
CA ARG A 16 -10.06 -8.05 16.39
C ARG A 16 -9.21 -9.07 17.14
N HIS A 17 -8.92 -10.21 16.51
CA HIS A 17 -8.06 -11.23 17.09
C HIS A 17 -6.62 -10.73 17.31
N ALA A 18 -6.08 -9.93 16.39
CA ALA A 18 -4.78 -9.30 16.57
C ALA A 18 -4.79 -8.29 17.72
N LEU A 19 -5.86 -7.50 17.86
CA LEU A 19 -6.02 -6.50 18.92
C LEU A 19 -6.13 -7.14 20.31
N GLU A 20 -6.83 -8.27 20.45
CA GLU A 20 -6.88 -9.03 21.70
C GLU A 20 -5.48 -9.49 22.14
N GLN A 21 -4.67 -9.97 21.19
CA GLN A 21 -3.28 -10.34 21.46
C GLN A 21 -2.41 -9.12 21.78
N VAL A 22 -2.61 -7.99 21.09
CA VAL A 22 -1.94 -6.70 21.39
C VAL A 22 -2.23 -6.25 22.82
N ARG A 23 -3.49 -6.28 23.26
CA ARG A 23 -3.86 -5.94 24.65
C ARG A 23 -3.18 -6.86 25.65
N THR A 24 -3.12 -8.15 25.34
CA THR A 24 -2.42 -9.15 26.18
C THR A 24 -0.93 -8.83 26.29
N ILE A 25 -0.26 -8.53 25.18
CA ILE A 25 1.16 -8.15 25.17
C ILE A 25 1.39 -6.88 25.99
N LEU A 26 0.58 -5.82 25.77
CA LEU A 26 0.72 -4.56 26.50
C LEU A 26 0.57 -4.74 28.01
N ARG A 27 -0.50 -5.44 28.45
CA ARG A 27 -0.74 -5.74 29.88
C ARG A 27 0.42 -6.53 30.51
N SER A 28 1.05 -7.42 29.75
CA SER A 28 2.18 -8.23 30.24
C SER A 28 3.51 -7.46 30.30
N GLN A 29 3.69 -6.43 29.47
CA GLN A 29 4.95 -5.70 29.35
C GLN A 29 4.99 -4.44 30.21
N PHE A 30 3.82 -3.83 30.45
CA PHE A 30 3.67 -2.57 31.16
C PHE A 30 2.71 -2.76 32.34
N GLU A 31 3.26 -3.22 33.46
CA GLU A 31 2.50 -3.56 34.68
C GLU A 31 1.75 -2.34 35.27
N PHE A 32 2.31 -1.14 35.09
CA PHE A 32 1.73 0.12 35.57
C PHE A 32 0.91 0.88 34.51
N LEU A 33 0.73 0.30 33.32
CA LEU A 33 -0.05 0.97 32.28
C LEU A 33 -1.54 0.89 32.60
N ASP A 34 -2.19 2.05 32.60
CA ASP A 34 -3.64 2.13 32.82
C ASP A 34 -4.39 1.29 31.77
N SER A 35 -5.14 0.31 32.27
CA SER A 35 -6.01 -0.56 31.47
C SER A 35 -6.95 0.22 30.55
N GLN A 36 -7.42 1.41 30.96
CA GLN A 36 -8.27 2.25 30.11
C GLN A 36 -7.53 2.78 28.89
N LYS A 37 -6.23 3.09 28.99
CA LYS A 37 -5.42 3.53 27.84
C LYS A 37 -5.25 2.40 26.83
N ILE A 38 -5.07 1.16 27.30
CA ILE A 38 -5.00 -0.04 26.45
C ILE A 38 -6.33 -0.32 25.75
N ASP A 39 -7.44 -0.21 26.48
CA ASP A 39 -8.77 -0.54 25.95
C ASP A 39 -9.30 0.51 24.95
N ARG A 40 -8.77 1.73 24.97
CA ARG A 40 -9.07 2.81 24.00
C ARG A 40 -8.33 2.67 22.66
N ILE A 41 -7.33 1.79 22.54
CA ILE A 41 -6.56 1.62 21.29
C ILE A 41 -7.45 1.36 20.06
N PRO A 42 -8.47 0.49 20.11
CA PRO A 42 -9.33 0.31 18.94
C PRO A 42 -10.12 1.56 18.57
N GLU A 43 -10.55 2.34 19.56
CA GLU A 43 -11.28 3.59 19.32
C GLU A 43 -10.38 4.64 18.64
N SER A 44 -9.12 4.77 19.07
CA SER A 44 -8.17 5.67 18.41
C SER A 44 -7.83 5.25 16.98
N LEU A 45 -7.88 3.95 16.66
CA LEU A 45 -7.73 3.46 15.29
C LEU A 45 -8.95 3.78 14.41
N ARG A 46 -10.17 3.70 14.95
CA ARG A 46 -11.40 4.07 14.21
C ARG A 46 -11.54 5.58 14.02
N HIS A 47 -11.10 6.36 15.00
CA HIS A 47 -11.22 7.81 15.02
C HIS A 47 -9.85 8.48 15.19
N PRO A 48 -8.96 8.36 14.19
CA PRO A 48 -7.58 8.81 14.26
C PRO A 48 -7.44 10.34 14.24
N LEU A 49 -8.48 11.12 14.49
CA LEU A 49 -8.39 12.57 14.68
C LEU A 49 -9.01 13.04 16.00
N LYS A 50 -9.63 12.13 16.78
CA LYS A 50 -10.33 12.49 18.02
C LYS A 50 -9.41 13.18 19.05
N ASN A 51 -8.13 12.83 19.04
CA ASN A 51 -7.13 13.35 19.98
C ASN A 51 -6.08 14.25 19.31
N GLY A 52 -6.33 14.72 18.07
CA GLY A 52 -5.40 15.57 17.32
C GLY A 52 -4.17 14.84 16.73
N PHE A 53 -4.07 13.52 16.90
CA PHE A 53 -3.03 12.68 16.29
C PHE A 53 -3.64 11.59 15.43
N LEU A 54 -3.02 11.33 14.27
CA LEU A 54 -3.26 10.15 13.45
C LEU A 54 -2.51 8.95 14.05
N SER A 55 -3.27 7.97 14.58
CA SER A 55 -2.70 6.77 15.20
C SER A 55 -2.50 5.63 14.19
N PHE A 56 -1.39 4.91 14.32
CA PHE A 56 -0.98 3.78 13.50
C PHE A 56 -0.53 2.62 14.41
N LEU A 57 -1.26 1.51 14.40
CA LEU A 57 -0.85 0.29 15.07
C LEU A 57 -0.24 -0.70 14.06
N TYR A 58 0.99 -1.11 14.29
CA TYR A 58 1.66 -2.19 13.56
C TYR A 58 1.76 -3.42 14.44
N VAL A 59 1.53 -4.60 13.85
CA VAL A 59 1.74 -5.88 14.51
C VAL A 59 2.70 -6.75 13.72
N ALA A 60 3.63 -7.39 14.42
CA ALA A 60 4.46 -8.45 13.88
C ALA A 60 3.72 -9.78 14.03
N GLU A 61 3.18 -10.31 12.95
CA GLU A 61 2.32 -11.49 12.93
C GLU A 61 3.03 -12.69 12.30
N ALA A 62 2.98 -13.84 12.95
CA ALA A 62 3.49 -15.11 12.41
C ALA A 62 2.38 -15.94 11.76
N HIS A 63 2.72 -17.13 11.24
CA HIS A 63 1.72 -18.07 10.72
C HIS A 63 0.59 -18.33 11.73
N ARG A 64 -0.64 -18.49 11.22
CA ARG A 64 -1.89 -18.66 11.99
C ARG A 64 -2.30 -17.44 12.83
N SER A 65 -1.91 -16.24 12.40
CA SER A 65 -2.33 -14.98 13.01
C SER A 65 -1.92 -14.76 14.46
N THR A 66 -0.81 -15.38 14.86
CA THR A 66 -0.19 -15.13 16.18
C THR A 66 0.63 -13.86 16.16
N VAL A 67 0.27 -12.88 17.00
CA VAL A 67 1.02 -11.62 17.17
C VAL A 67 2.22 -11.85 18.09
N ARG A 68 3.40 -11.46 17.61
CA ARG A 68 4.69 -11.56 18.31
C ARG A 68 5.19 -10.25 18.88
N GLY A 69 4.61 -9.13 18.44
CA GLY A 69 4.97 -7.80 18.89
C GLY A 69 4.13 -6.74 18.20
N LEU A 70 4.26 -5.51 18.68
CA LEU A 70 3.50 -4.37 18.21
C LEU A 70 4.31 -3.07 18.29
N ALA A 71 3.92 -2.10 17.46
CA ALA A 71 4.32 -0.71 17.58
C ALA A 71 3.09 0.20 17.43
N LEU A 72 2.87 1.12 18.37
CA LEU A 72 1.84 2.16 18.28
C LEU A 72 2.52 3.50 18.04
N LEU A 73 2.22 4.12 16.89
CA LEU A 73 2.81 5.36 16.43
C LEU A 73 1.71 6.41 16.25
N ASP A 74 1.90 7.60 16.77
CA ASP A 74 1.02 8.74 16.57
C ASP A 74 1.69 9.79 15.72
N TYR A 75 0.96 10.43 14.81
CA TYR A 75 1.48 11.47 13.92
C TYR A 75 0.68 12.75 14.03
N ASP A 76 1.38 13.86 14.22
CA ASP A 76 0.82 15.21 14.13
C ASP A 76 1.10 15.78 12.74
N ALA A 77 0.06 16.02 11.95
CA ALA A 77 0.19 16.50 10.57
C ALA A 77 0.56 17.99 10.46
N GLU A 78 0.32 18.78 11.51
CA GLU A 78 0.62 20.21 11.54
C GLU A 78 2.10 20.44 11.86
N LEU A 79 2.57 19.79 12.94
CA LEU A 79 3.95 19.87 13.40
C LEU A 79 4.86 18.87 12.68
N LYS A 80 4.30 17.89 11.96
CA LYS A 80 5.04 16.85 11.23
C LYS A 80 6.03 16.11 12.11
N PHE A 81 5.61 15.62 13.26
CA PHE A 81 6.40 14.68 14.06
C PHE A 81 5.62 13.40 14.32
N CYS A 82 6.36 12.32 14.55
CA CYS A 82 5.76 11.09 15.07
C CYS A 82 6.11 10.93 16.55
N PHE A 83 5.17 10.44 17.34
CA PHE A 83 5.39 9.99 18.72
C PHE A 83 5.21 8.47 18.80
N LEU A 84 6.27 7.73 19.11
CA LEU A 84 6.21 6.28 19.31
C LEU A 84 5.77 6.01 20.75
N ASP A 85 4.50 5.65 20.91
CA ASP A 85 3.86 5.44 22.22
C ASP A 85 4.26 4.09 22.80
N TYR A 86 4.14 3.01 22.01
CA TYR A 86 4.52 1.66 22.44
C TYR A 86 5.36 0.96 21.40
N LEU A 87 6.41 0.27 21.86
CA LEU A 87 7.12 -0.75 21.11
C LEU A 87 7.31 -1.96 22.03
N ALA A 88 6.64 -3.06 21.72
CA ALA A 88 6.62 -4.24 22.58
C ALA A 88 6.73 -5.53 21.77
N SER A 89 7.30 -6.56 22.38
CA SER A 89 7.31 -7.94 21.86
C SER A 89 6.84 -8.90 22.93
N ASP A 90 6.24 -10.03 22.56
CA ASP A 90 5.85 -11.05 23.54
C ASP A 90 7.11 -11.62 24.22
N ARG A 91 7.18 -11.53 25.55
CA ARG A 91 8.30 -12.01 26.39
C ARG A 91 8.62 -13.49 26.13
N ARG A 92 7.62 -14.30 25.82
CA ARG A 92 7.76 -15.75 25.53
C ARG A 92 8.38 -16.02 24.16
N LEU A 93 8.35 -15.02 23.28
CA LEU A 93 8.82 -15.10 21.89
C LEU A 93 9.96 -14.10 21.60
N ALA A 94 10.49 -13.44 22.64
CA ALA A 94 11.53 -12.43 22.54
C ALA A 94 12.86 -13.03 22.04
N GLY A 95 13.64 -12.23 21.29
CA GLY A 95 15.00 -12.61 20.86
C GLY A 95 15.20 -12.99 19.39
N ARG A 96 14.30 -12.63 18.47
CA ARG A 96 14.44 -12.97 17.02
C ARG A 96 14.31 -11.77 16.05
N GLY A 97 14.75 -10.58 16.45
CA GLY A 97 14.75 -9.39 15.57
C GLY A 97 13.39 -8.69 15.40
N VAL A 98 12.33 -9.12 16.08
CA VAL A 98 10.97 -8.54 15.98
C VAL A 98 10.96 -7.06 16.35
N GLY A 99 11.56 -6.67 17.48
CA GLY A 99 11.62 -5.27 17.90
C GLY A 99 12.36 -4.38 16.90
N GLY A 100 13.46 -4.87 16.33
CA GLY A 100 14.20 -4.15 15.29
C GLY A 100 13.39 -3.96 14.02
N ALA A 101 12.72 -5.00 13.54
CA ALA A 101 11.87 -4.93 12.36
C ALA A 101 10.67 -3.97 12.57
N LEU A 102 10.03 -4.01 13.75
CA LEU A 102 8.95 -3.08 14.10
C LEU A 102 9.44 -1.63 14.18
N TYR A 103 10.62 -1.39 14.78
CA TYR A 103 11.17 -0.04 14.86
C TYR A 103 11.61 0.48 13.49
N ALA A 104 12.20 -0.35 12.64
CA ALA A 104 12.48 -0.01 11.24
C ALA A 104 11.20 0.35 10.47
N ARG A 105 10.08 -0.36 10.75
CA ARG A 105 8.77 -0.03 10.19
C ARG A 105 8.27 1.34 10.66
N VAL A 106 8.39 1.63 11.95
CA VAL A 106 8.03 2.95 12.53
C VAL A 106 8.81 4.06 11.85
N ARG A 107 10.14 3.91 11.70
CA ARG A 107 11.00 4.88 11.01
C ARG A 107 10.59 5.08 9.56
N SER A 108 10.29 3.99 8.85
CA SER A 108 9.82 4.03 7.46
C SER A 108 8.49 4.77 7.32
N GLU A 109 7.52 4.53 8.22
CA GLU A 109 6.25 5.24 8.21
C GLU A 109 6.48 6.74 8.45
N ALA A 110 7.29 7.10 9.45
CA ALA A 110 7.60 8.49 9.77
C ALA A 110 8.24 9.24 8.59
N LEU A 111 9.20 8.63 7.89
CA LEU A 111 9.77 9.17 6.65
C LEU A 111 8.70 9.35 5.56
N SER A 112 7.81 8.36 5.38
CA SER A 112 6.75 8.42 4.36
C SER A 112 5.71 9.51 4.63
N LEU A 113 5.50 9.86 5.90
CA LEU A 113 4.63 10.95 6.33
C LEU A 113 5.34 12.32 6.27
N GLY A 114 6.61 12.36 5.86
CA GLY A 114 7.42 13.58 5.84
C GLY A 114 7.65 14.16 7.24
N ALA A 115 7.77 13.30 8.25
CA ALA A 115 8.02 13.73 9.62
C ALA A 115 9.46 14.23 9.80
N VAL A 116 9.65 15.24 10.65
CA VAL A 116 10.97 15.76 11.06
C VAL A 116 11.74 14.70 11.84
N GLY A 117 11.06 13.89 12.64
CA GLY A 117 11.64 12.76 13.34
C GLY A 117 10.62 12.01 14.19
N VAL A 118 11.12 11.02 14.93
CA VAL A 118 10.33 10.23 15.88
C VAL A 118 10.75 10.60 17.30
N PHE A 119 9.77 11.01 18.10
CA PHE A 119 9.92 11.27 19.53
C PHE A 119 9.32 10.12 20.31
N PHE A 120 9.89 9.80 21.47
CA PHE A 120 9.30 8.83 22.39
C PHE A 120 9.90 8.95 23.77
N GLU A 121 9.19 8.40 24.75
CA GLU A 121 9.69 8.34 26.12
C GLU A 121 10.44 7.04 26.37
N CYS A 122 11.59 7.15 27.02
CA CYS A 122 12.32 5.99 27.51
C CYS A 122 12.77 6.22 28.94
N LEU A 123 12.52 5.24 29.81
CA LEU A 123 12.91 5.31 31.21
C LEU A 123 14.45 5.44 31.35
N PRO A 124 14.93 6.11 32.41
CA PRO A 124 16.29 6.58 32.49
C PRO A 124 17.28 5.46 32.81
N ASP A 125 18.51 5.60 32.30
CA ASP A 125 19.66 4.73 32.59
C ASP A 125 20.64 5.35 33.60
N ASP A 126 20.24 6.44 34.25
CA ASP A 126 20.95 7.09 35.34
C ASP A 126 20.52 6.46 36.68
N PRO A 127 21.45 5.87 37.46
CA PRO A 127 21.18 5.36 38.81
C PRO A 127 20.55 6.39 39.76
N LYS A 128 20.73 7.70 39.51
CA LYS A 128 20.12 8.77 40.31
C LYS A 128 18.62 8.94 40.05
N LEU A 129 18.16 8.53 38.87
CA LEU A 129 16.77 8.64 38.42
C LEU A 129 16.04 7.29 38.39
N CYS A 130 16.75 6.19 38.65
CA CYS A 130 16.21 4.83 38.71
C CYS A 130 16.95 4.05 39.78
N GLN A 131 16.29 3.84 40.93
CA GLN A 131 16.92 3.20 42.08
C GLN A 131 16.94 1.67 41.99
N ASN A 132 15.94 1.07 41.32
CA ASN A 132 15.85 -0.39 41.18
C ASN A 132 16.90 -0.92 40.17
N PRO A 133 17.86 -1.79 40.57
CA PRO A 133 18.92 -2.27 39.68
C PRO A 133 18.44 -3.10 38.49
N ASP A 134 17.37 -3.88 38.63
CA ASP A 134 16.82 -4.71 37.56
C ASP A 134 16.10 -3.86 36.51
N VAL A 135 15.34 -2.86 36.96
CA VAL A 135 14.71 -1.86 36.09
C VAL A 135 15.79 -1.05 35.36
N LEU A 136 16.84 -0.62 36.07
CA LEU A 136 17.96 0.11 35.48
C LEU A 136 18.66 -0.70 34.38
N LYS A 137 18.85 -2.01 34.60
CA LYS A 137 19.42 -2.92 33.58
C LYS A 137 18.53 -3.01 32.34
N GLN A 138 17.21 -3.06 32.51
CA GLN A 138 16.25 -3.06 31.39
C GLN A 138 16.25 -1.72 30.64
N ASN A 139 16.27 -0.59 31.35
CA ASN A 139 16.32 0.75 30.77
C ASN A 139 17.60 0.94 29.93
N ARG A 140 18.75 0.49 30.44
CA ARG A 140 20.02 0.47 29.69
C ARG A 140 19.92 -0.34 28.39
N ALA A 141 19.26 -1.50 28.43
CA ALA A 141 19.08 -2.34 27.25
C ALA A 141 18.15 -1.67 26.21
N ARG A 142 17.07 -1.01 26.65
CA ARG A 142 16.16 -0.24 25.77
C ARG A 142 16.86 0.94 25.12
N LEU A 143 17.54 1.78 25.91
CA LEU A 143 18.30 2.91 25.37
C LEU A 143 19.41 2.45 24.42
N ARG A 144 20.13 1.37 24.74
CA ARG A 144 21.10 0.76 23.81
C ARG A 144 20.46 0.32 22.50
N PHE A 145 19.27 -0.27 22.54
CA PHE A 145 18.55 -0.68 21.34
C PHE A 145 18.26 0.53 20.44
N TYR A 146 17.67 1.60 20.98
CA TYR A 146 17.34 2.80 20.21
C TYR A 146 18.57 3.57 19.75
N GLU A 147 19.60 3.62 20.59
CA GLU A 147 20.87 4.27 20.28
C GLU A 147 21.56 3.64 19.06
N ALA A 148 21.39 2.34 18.83
CA ALA A 148 21.89 1.65 17.63
C ALA A 148 21.23 2.11 16.30
N TYR A 149 20.14 2.89 16.40
CA TYR A 149 19.44 3.51 15.26
C TYR A 149 19.72 5.01 15.12
N GLY A 150 20.57 5.59 15.98
CA GLY A 150 20.84 7.02 16.03
C GLY A 150 19.92 7.81 16.97
N ALA A 151 18.93 7.16 17.60
CA ALA A 151 18.01 7.85 18.51
C ALA A 151 18.66 8.17 19.86
N ARG A 152 18.53 9.41 20.33
CA ARG A 152 19.23 9.93 21.52
C ARG A 152 18.28 10.65 22.47
N PRO A 153 18.46 10.52 23.79
CA PRO A 153 17.83 11.43 24.75
C PRO A 153 18.16 12.89 24.43
N ILE A 154 17.16 13.75 24.52
CA ILE A 154 17.35 15.20 24.46
C ILE A 154 17.99 15.62 25.79
N ALA A 155 19.06 16.41 25.71
CA ALA A 155 19.83 16.84 26.87
C ALA A 155 19.41 18.24 27.34
N ASN A 156 19.77 18.56 28.59
CA ASN A 156 19.56 19.88 29.19
C ASN A 156 18.09 20.31 29.21
N THR A 157 17.18 19.37 29.50
CA THR A 157 15.76 19.65 29.70
C THR A 157 15.34 19.27 31.11
N ALA A 158 14.18 19.74 31.53
CA ALA A 158 13.51 19.32 32.75
C ALA A 158 12.45 18.24 32.47
N TYR A 159 12.47 17.60 31.29
CA TYR A 159 11.50 16.57 30.91
C TYR A 159 11.61 15.34 31.83
N GLU A 160 12.84 15.01 32.25
CA GLU A 160 13.16 14.00 33.24
C GLU A 160 12.88 14.43 34.69
N THR A 161 12.03 15.44 34.90
CA THR A 161 11.54 15.83 36.22
C THR A 161 10.27 15.04 36.54
N PRO A 162 10.17 14.35 37.69
CA PRO A 162 8.95 13.65 38.09
C PRO A 162 7.72 14.55 38.08
N VAL A 163 6.65 14.12 37.39
CA VAL A 163 5.36 14.83 37.39
C VAL A 163 4.74 14.84 38.79
N ARG A 164 4.88 13.74 39.52
CA ARG A 164 4.49 13.63 40.94
C ARG A 164 5.74 13.58 41.80
N HIS A 165 5.82 14.45 42.81
CA HIS A 165 6.95 14.46 43.72
C HIS A 165 7.15 13.08 44.39
N GLY A 166 8.40 12.61 44.40
CA GLY A 166 8.78 11.34 45.01
C GLY A 166 8.61 10.10 44.13
N THR A 167 8.17 10.22 42.88
CA THR A 167 8.15 9.08 41.95
C THR A 167 9.53 8.82 41.32
N ASP A 168 9.96 7.57 41.32
CA ASP A 168 11.18 7.10 40.65
C ASP A 168 10.93 6.90 39.14
N ASN A 169 12.00 6.90 38.32
CA ASN A 169 11.96 6.70 36.86
C ASN A 169 11.21 7.75 36.01
N PRO A 170 11.48 9.06 36.16
CA PRO A 170 10.98 10.03 35.19
C PRO A 170 11.58 9.77 33.80
N PRO A 171 10.78 9.76 32.71
CA PRO A 171 11.27 9.38 31.40
C PRO A 171 12.20 10.44 30.80
N TYR A 172 13.15 10.00 29.98
CA TYR A 172 13.77 10.87 28.99
C TYR A 172 12.86 11.03 27.78
N LEU A 173 12.80 12.23 27.23
CA LEU A 173 12.34 12.42 25.86
C LEU A 173 13.49 12.08 24.91
N VAL A 174 13.27 11.09 24.04
CA VAL A 174 14.23 10.60 23.06
C VAL A 174 13.83 11.10 21.67
N PHE A 175 14.81 11.47 20.86
CA PHE A 175 14.63 11.92 19.48
C PHE A 175 15.44 11.06 18.51
N ASP A 176 14.77 10.54 17.49
CA ASP A 176 15.33 9.90 16.31
C ASP A 176 15.14 10.82 15.10
N ASN A 177 16.24 11.31 14.52
CA ASN A 177 16.24 12.16 13.33
C ASN A 177 16.01 11.37 12.02
N LEU A 178 15.79 10.06 12.11
CA LEU A 178 15.59 9.15 10.98
C LEU A 178 16.81 9.03 10.05
N ALA A 179 18.02 9.31 10.57
CA ALA A 179 19.25 9.45 9.77
C ALA A 179 19.18 10.57 8.72
N GLN A 180 18.41 11.63 9.01
CA GLN A 180 18.40 12.87 8.24
C GLN A 180 19.41 13.88 8.83
N ASP A 181 20.02 14.71 7.99
CA ASP A 181 20.91 15.82 8.41
C ASP A 181 20.14 17.04 8.95
N SER A 182 19.00 16.81 9.62
CA SER A 182 18.12 17.87 10.12
C SER A 182 18.58 18.38 11.49
N VAL A 183 18.72 19.70 11.61
CA VAL A 183 19.01 20.39 12.88
C VAL A 183 17.71 20.57 13.68
N LEU A 184 17.67 20.01 14.90
CA LEU A 184 16.52 20.18 15.81
C LEU A 184 16.56 21.57 16.46
N ARG A 185 15.61 22.43 16.09
CA ARG A 185 15.49 23.80 16.64
C ARG A 185 14.71 23.84 17.94
N SER A 186 15.13 24.70 18.86
CA SER A 186 14.47 24.84 20.18
C SER A 186 13.01 25.27 20.07
N SER A 187 12.69 26.18 19.15
CA SER A 187 11.33 26.65 18.89
C SER A 187 10.40 25.53 18.40
N TYR A 188 10.92 24.64 17.57
CA TYR A 188 10.19 23.46 17.09
C TYR A 188 9.99 22.46 18.22
N LEU A 189 11.06 22.12 18.96
CA LEU A 189 10.99 21.19 20.07
C LEU A 189 9.99 21.63 21.13
N LYS A 190 9.94 22.92 21.48
CA LYS A 190 8.97 23.46 22.44
C LYS A 190 7.53 23.19 22.00
N ARG A 191 7.21 23.36 20.71
CA ARG A 191 5.87 23.05 20.16
C ARG A 191 5.56 21.55 20.23
N VAL A 192 6.55 20.70 19.96
CA VAL A 192 6.41 19.23 20.06
C VAL A 192 6.18 18.80 21.51
N ILE A 193 6.98 19.31 22.47
CA ILE A 193 6.83 19.03 23.90
C ILE A 193 5.46 19.49 24.40
N ALA A 194 5.05 20.71 24.06
CA ALA A 194 3.72 21.23 24.42
C ALA A 194 2.63 20.30 23.88
N CYS A 195 2.69 19.94 22.60
CA CYS A 195 1.73 19.02 21.98
C CYS A 195 1.67 17.65 22.70
N ILE A 196 2.82 17.06 23.05
CA ILE A 196 2.87 15.78 23.76
C ILE A 196 2.25 15.92 25.16
N LEU A 197 2.72 16.87 25.96
CA LEU A 197 2.28 17.02 27.36
C LEU A 197 0.81 17.44 27.47
N GLU A 198 0.36 18.36 26.62
CA GLU A 198 -1.01 18.92 26.66
C GLU A 198 -2.06 18.00 26.03
N ARG A 199 -1.68 17.09 25.12
CA ARG A 199 -2.64 16.19 24.46
C ARG A 199 -2.59 14.76 24.99
N LYS A 200 -1.40 14.18 25.15
CA LYS A 200 -1.26 12.78 25.63
C LYS A 200 -1.29 12.66 27.15
N TYR A 201 -0.80 13.68 27.84
CA TYR A 201 -0.62 13.67 29.29
C TYR A 201 -1.46 14.74 29.99
N ALA A 202 -2.54 15.20 29.34
CA ALA A 202 -3.47 16.20 29.89
C ALA A 202 -4.07 15.78 31.24
N ASP A 203 -4.17 14.47 31.49
CA ASP A 203 -4.69 13.85 32.71
C ASP A 203 -3.72 13.91 33.90
N ILE A 204 -2.43 14.18 33.64
CA ILE A 204 -1.37 14.12 34.67
C ILE A 204 -0.49 15.38 34.72
N CYS A 205 -0.35 16.11 33.62
CA CYS A 205 0.54 17.27 33.52
C CYS A 205 -0.23 18.58 33.69
N GLU A 206 -0.07 19.21 34.84
CA GLU A 206 -0.59 20.56 35.10
C GLU A 206 0.09 21.63 34.23
N PRO A 207 -0.57 22.77 33.91
CA PRO A 207 0.02 23.83 33.09
C PRO A 207 1.35 24.40 33.63
N SER A 208 1.55 24.36 34.95
CA SER A 208 2.81 24.78 35.59
C SER A 208 3.97 23.82 35.27
N TYR A 209 3.71 22.50 35.23
CA TYR A 209 4.69 21.49 34.84
C TYR A 209 5.09 21.67 33.37
N VAL A 210 4.09 21.83 32.48
CA VAL A 210 4.34 22.07 31.05
C VAL A 210 5.24 23.29 30.86
N ARG A 211 4.93 24.41 31.54
CA ARG A 211 5.74 25.64 31.47
C ARG A 211 7.18 25.42 31.93
N MET A 212 7.38 24.74 33.06
CA MET A 212 8.71 24.41 33.58
C MET A 212 9.54 23.63 32.56
N VAL A 213 8.95 22.60 31.93
CA VAL A 213 9.65 21.82 30.90
C VAL A 213 9.97 22.69 29.68
N LEU A 214 9.04 23.52 29.20
CA LEU A 214 9.28 24.40 28.05
C LEU A 214 10.35 25.47 28.31
N GLU A 215 10.40 26.03 29.51
CA GLU A 215 11.40 27.04 29.93
C GLU A 215 12.80 26.44 30.12
N SER A 216 12.88 25.14 30.41
CA SER A 216 14.16 24.43 30.52
C SER A 216 14.89 24.27 29.17
N VAL A 217 14.15 24.25 28.06
CA VAL A 217 14.73 24.10 26.71
C VAL A 217 15.38 25.43 26.28
N ARG A 218 16.70 25.53 26.49
CA ARG A 218 17.50 26.75 26.22
C ARG A 218 18.46 26.63 25.05
N ASP A 219 18.93 25.43 24.75
CA ASP A 219 19.91 25.19 23.68
C ASP A 219 19.26 25.32 22.28
N ASP A 220 19.85 26.14 21.39
CA ASP A 220 19.55 26.15 19.95
C ASP A 220 20.85 26.18 19.13
N PRO A 221 21.16 25.14 18.33
CA PRO A 221 20.39 23.92 18.16
C PRO A 221 20.29 23.08 19.44
N VAL A 222 19.20 22.33 19.57
CA VAL A 222 18.95 21.45 20.71
C VAL A 222 20.07 20.42 20.82
N ARG A 223 20.59 20.23 22.04
CA ARG A 223 21.63 19.23 22.31
C ARG A 223 21.02 17.86 22.54
N LEU A 224 21.58 16.85 21.87
CA LEU A 224 21.29 15.45 22.14
C LEU A 224 22.40 14.86 23.02
N ARG A 225 22.04 13.91 23.89
CA ARG A 225 22.99 13.23 24.76
C ARG A 225 24.03 12.46 23.92
N PRO A 226 25.35 12.62 24.18
CA PRO A 226 26.40 11.91 23.45
C PRO A 226 26.29 10.37 23.52
N PRO A 227 26.83 9.64 22.52
CA PRO A 227 26.94 8.17 22.52
C PRO A 227 27.48 7.58 23.82
N ARG A 228 26.69 6.68 24.40
CA ARG A 228 26.99 5.95 25.64
C ARG A 228 27.15 4.45 25.40
N TYR A 229 26.41 3.88 24.45
CA TYR A 229 26.49 2.46 24.14
C TYR A 229 27.16 2.29 22.79
N ALA A 230 28.45 1.98 22.82
CA ALA A 230 29.27 1.79 21.63
C ALA A 230 28.85 0.54 20.85
N VAL A 231 27.86 0.67 19.98
CA VAL A 231 27.61 -0.17 18.81
C VAL A 231 26.90 0.73 17.80
N ALA A 232 27.29 0.64 16.52
CA ALA A 232 26.55 1.11 15.34
C ALA A 232 27.12 2.34 14.62
N GLN A 233 28.03 2.08 13.67
CA GLN A 233 27.92 2.72 12.35
C GLN A 233 27.41 1.73 11.28
N VAL A 234 27.57 0.42 11.49
CA VAL A 234 27.16 -0.62 10.52
C VAL A 234 25.65 -0.90 10.57
N VAL A 235 25.09 -1.05 11.78
CA VAL A 235 23.65 -1.33 12.00
C VAL A 235 22.77 -0.13 11.67
N GLU A 236 23.28 1.09 11.88
CA GLU A 236 22.57 2.33 11.53
C GLU A 236 22.42 2.47 10.01
N LYS A 237 23.49 2.19 9.24
CA LYS A 237 23.46 2.21 7.77
C LYS A 237 22.51 1.16 7.18
N GLU A 238 22.53 -0.07 7.71
CA GLU A 238 21.68 -1.16 7.22
C GLU A 238 20.20 -0.89 7.52
N ASN A 239 19.87 -0.32 8.67
CA ASN A 239 18.49 0.01 9.03
C ASN A 239 17.96 1.28 8.37
N ALA A 240 18.80 2.31 8.20
CA ALA A 240 18.47 3.48 7.37
C ALA A 240 18.21 3.06 5.92
N PHE A 241 18.99 2.10 5.41
CA PHE A 241 18.79 1.51 4.09
C PHE A 241 17.41 0.82 3.96
N ILE A 242 17.00 0.02 4.96
CA ILE A 242 15.67 -0.62 4.96
C ILE A 242 14.53 0.43 5.01
N ALA A 243 14.64 1.46 5.85
CA ALA A 243 13.64 2.52 5.96
C ALA A 243 13.52 3.32 4.64
N THR A 244 14.65 3.62 4.00
CA THR A 244 14.71 4.28 2.69
C THR A 244 14.11 3.39 1.59
N LYS A 245 14.36 2.08 1.65
CA LYS A 245 13.84 1.12 0.68
C LYS A 245 12.31 1.05 0.71
N LEU A 246 11.71 1.00 1.91
CA LEU A 246 10.25 0.97 2.08
C LEU A 246 9.54 2.29 1.75
N ALA A 247 10.27 3.41 1.69
CA ALA A 247 9.75 4.69 1.22
C ALA A 247 9.63 4.77 -0.32
N LYS A 248 10.36 3.92 -1.05
CA LYS A 248 10.27 3.81 -2.52
C LYS A 248 9.08 2.96 -2.95
N ILE A 249 8.60 3.21 -4.16
CA ILE A 249 7.57 2.39 -4.81
C ILE A 249 8.16 1.01 -5.09
N ALA A 250 7.53 -0.07 -4.59
CA ALA A 250 7.91 -1.41 -5.06
C ALA A 250 7.57 -1.55 -6.54
N LEU A 251 8.57 -1.86 -7.36
CA LEU A 251 8.37 -2.15 -8.78
C LEU A 251 8.56 -3.66 -9.00
N VAL A 252 7.47 -4.34 -9.31
CA VAL A 252 7.48 -5.76 -9.69
C VAL A 252 7.29 -5.84 -11.20
N VAL A 253 8.37 -6.14 -11.91
CA VAL A 253 8.37 -6.25 -13.38
C VAL A 253 8.26 -7.71 -13.75
N THR A 254 7.31 -8.05 -14.63
CA THR A 254 7.23 -9.39 -15.21
C THR A 254 8.48 -9.73 -16.03
N ASP A 255 9.00 -10.94 -15.85
CA ASP A 255 10.23 -11.45 -16.47
C ASP A 255 9.97 -12.58 -17.48
N GLN A 256 8.71 -13.00 -17.65
CA GLN A 256 8.28 -14.03 -18.60
C GLN A 256 7.21 -13.54 -19.56
N HIS A 257 7.04 -12.23 -19.73
CA HIS A 257 6.03 -11.72 -20.65
C HIS A 257 6.47 -11.77 -22.12
N GLU A 258 7.77 -11.68 -22.41
CA GLU A 258 8.28 -11.54 -23.78
C GLU A 258 8.00 -12.76 -24.65
N ILE A 259 7.87 -13.95 -24.04
CA ILE A 259 7.59 -15.22 -24.74
C ILE A 259 6.20 -15.23 -25.39
N HIS A 260 5.24 -14.46 -24.88
CA HIS A 260 3.92 -14.36 -25.49
C HIS A 260 3.89 -13.18 -26.47
N HIS A 261 4.41 -13.38 -27.69
CA HIS A 261 4.52 -12.31 -28.69
C HIS A 261 3.75 -12.65 -29.97
N VAL A 262 2.57 -12.06 -30.10
CA VAL A 262 1.74 -12.16 -31.30
C VAL A 262 2.23 -11.16 -32.34
N LYS A 263 2.68 -11.64 -33.50
CA LYS A 263 3.26 -10.81 -34.58
C LYS A 263 2.26 -10.42 -35.67
N THR A 264 0.99 -10.78 -35.50
CA THR A 264 -0.07 -10.46 -36.46
C THR A 264 -0.24 -8.95 -36.61
N ARG A 265 -0.33 -8.47 -37.85
CA ARG A 265 -0.54 -7.05 -38.15
C ARG A 265 -1.82 -6.55 -37.46
N GLY A 266 -1.70 -5.41 -36.75
CA GLY A 266 -2.81 -4.81 -36.02
C GLY A 266 -2.94 -5.26 -34.56
N TYR A 267 -2.19 -6.27 -34.12
CA TYR A 267 -2.14 -6.63 -32.70
C TYR A 267 -1.28 -5.63 -31.93
N VAL A 268 -1.88 -4.93 -30.97
CA VAL A 268 -1.25 -3.79 -30.28
C VAL A 268 -0.58 -4.16 -28.95
N GLU A 269 -1.02 -5.25 -28.32
CA GLU A 269 -0.53 -5.70 -27.02
C GLU A 269 0.85 -6.38 -27.19
N SER A 270 1.93 -5.60 -27.17
CA SER A 270 3.28 -6.07 -27.53
C SER A 270 4.27 -6.05 -26.36
N PRO A 271 5.32 -6.91 -26.36
CA PRO A 271 6.35 -6.90 -25.32
C PRO A 271 7.07 -5.54 -25.15
N VAL A 272 7.15 -4.74 -26.22
CA VAL A 272 7.80 -3.41 -26.22
C VAL A 272 7.19 -2.47 -25.17
N ARG A 273 5.89 -2.61 -24.86
CA ARG A 273 5.17 -1.80 -23.87
C ARG A 273 5.86 -1.80 -22.50
N ILE A 274 6.18 -3.00 -22.00
CA ILE A 274 6.83 -3.17 -20.69
C ILE A 274 8.22 -2.54 -20.68
N ARG A 275 8.99 -2.75 -21.75
CA ARG A 275 10.33 -2.19 -21.90
C ARG A 275 10.30 -0.67 -21.93
N ALA A 276 9.38 -0.07 -22.70
CA ALA A 276 9.23 1.37 -22.83
C ALA A 276 8.84 2.03 -21.50
N ILE A 277 7.92 1.42 -20.74
CA ILE A 277 7.58 1.90 -19.39
C ILE A 277 8.78 1.79 -18.46
N TYR A 278 9.42 0.60 -18.39
CA TYR A 278 10.55 0.36 -17.49
C TYR A 278 11.69 1.36 -17.72
N GLN A 279 12.09 1.58 -18.98
CA GLN A 279 13.16 2.51 -19.35
C GLN A 279 12.86 3.97 -18.97
N ALA A 280 11.58 4.37 -18.94
CA ALA A 280 11.19 5.71 -18.52
C ALA A 280 11.17 5.87 -16.98
N LEU A 281 10.90 4.78 -16.25
CA LEU A 281 10.79 4.77 -14.79
C LEU A 281 12.14 4.56 -14.08
N GLU A 282 13.01 3.69 -14.60
CA GLU A 282 14.30 3.33 -13.97
C GLU A 282 15.17 4.56 -13.60
N PRO A 283 15.35 5.58 -14.47
CA PRO A 283 16.19 6.73 -14.16
C PRO A 283 15.64 7.66 -13.07
N THR A 284 14.38 7.50 -12.65
CA THR A 284 13.76 8.38 -11.65
C THR A 284 14.26 8.14 -10.23
N GLY A 285 14.80 6.94 -9.94
CA GLY A 285 15.33 6.57 -8.62
C GLY A 285 14.27 6.35 -7.52
N VAL A 286 12.98 6.60 -7.80
CA VAL A 286 11.87 6.49 -6.83
C VAL A 286 11.31 5.07 -6.69
N PHE A 287 11.75 4.15 -7.56
CA PHE A 287 11.35 2.75 -7.54
C PHE A 287 12.42 1.87 -6.89
N ASP A 288 11.97 0.83 -6.23
CA ASP A 288 12.79 -0.27 -5.72
C ASP A 288 12.33 -1.56 -6.36
N ARG A 289 13.23 -2.25 -7.07
CA ARG A 289 12.89 -3.45 -7.83
C ARG A 289 12.71 -4.63 -6.88
N VAL A 290 11.56 -5.30 -7.00
CA VAL A 290 11.21 -6.48 -6.22
C VAL A 290 11.07 -7.66 -7.17
N SER A 291 11.73 -8.77 -6.84
CA SER A 291 11.66 -10.00 -7.62
C SER A 291 10.28 -10.68 -7.44
N PRO A 292 9.61 -11.13 -8.50
CA PRO A 292 8.30 -11.75 -8.36
C PRO A 292 8.39 -13.13 -7.70
N THR A 293 7.52 -13.36 -6.72
CA THR A 293 7.37 -14.64 -6.00
C THR A 293 6.33 -15.52 -6.70
N VAL A 294 6.52 -16.85 -6.66
CA VAL A 294 5.55 -17.81 -7.19
C VAL A 294 4.49 -18.12 -6.16
N PHE A 295 3.22 -18.04 -6.56
CA PHE A 295 2.06 -18.35 -5.73
C PHE A 295 1.36 -19.67 -6.10
N GLY A 296 0.48 -20.17 -5.24
CA GLY A 296 -0.33 -21.36 -5.54
C GLY A 296 -1.53 -21.05 -6.43
N ASP A 297 -1.98 -22.02 -7.23
CA ASP A 297 -3.16 -21.90 -8.11
C ASP A 297 -4.46 -21.57 -7.33
N SER A 298 -4.49 -21.81 -6.01
CA SER A 298 -5.61 -21.46 -5.13
C SER A 298 -6.01 -19.99 -5.19
N TRP A 299 -5.05 -19.07 -5.40
CA TRP A 299 -5.33 -17.65 -5.56
C TRP A 299 -6.05 -17.34 -6.87
N ILE A 300 -5.75 -18.09 -7.93
CA ILE A 300 -6.43 -17.96 -9.21
C ILE A 300 -7.84 -18.53 -9.08
N THR A 301 -7.99 -19.72 -8.51
CA THR A 301 -9.30 -20.38 -8.39
C THR A 301 -10.23 -19.75 -7.34
N ALA A 302 -9.72 -18.85 -6.50
CA ALA A 302 -10.55 -18.03 -5.61
C ALA A 302 -11.34 -16.96 -6.39
N VAL A 303 -10.86 -16.60 -7.58
CA VAL A 303 -11.47 -15.61 -8.46
C VAL A 303 -12.05 -16.27 -9.70
N HIS A 304 -11.23 -17.04 -10.42
CA HIS A 304 -11.61 -17.70 -11.66
C HIS A 304 -12.17 -19.10 -11.45
N ASP A 305 -13.01 -19.52 -12.39
CA ASP A 305 -13.55 -20.86 -12.45
C ASP A 305 -12.41 -21.90 -12.58
N PRO A 306 -12.37 -22.95 -11.73
CA PRO A 306 -11.36 -23.99 -11.81
C PRO A 306 -11.32 -24.76 -13.14
N GLU A 307 -12.47 -24.94 -13.80
CA GLU A 307 -12.58 -25.53 -15.14
C GLU A 307 -11.96 -24.63 -16.19
N TYR A 308 -12.19 -23.32 -16.10
CA TYR A 308 -11.55 -22.34 -16.96
C TYR A 308 -10.02 -22.39 -16.81
N LEU A 309 -9.49 -22.38 -15.58
CA LEU A 309 -8.05 -22.52 -15.33
C LEU A 309 -7.49 -23.82 -15.92
N ARG A 310 -8.15 -24.95 -15.68
CA ARG A 310 -7.75 -26.27 -16.22
C ARG A 310 -7.75 -26.26 -17.74
N TYR A 311 -8.80 -25.70 -18.35
CA TYR A 311 -8.91 -25.56 -19.79
C TYR A 311 -7.76 -24.72 -20.34
N PHE A 312 -7.60 -23.48 -19.84
CA PHE A 312 -6.63 -22.52 -20.37
C PHE A 312 -5.20 -23.06 -20.29
N LYS A 313 -4.83 -23.63 -19.13
CA LYS A 313 -3.53 -24.31 -18.95
C LYS A 313 -3.31 -25.44 -19.96
N LYS A 314 -4.35 -26.26 -20.21
CA LYS A 314 -4.26 -27.39 -21.13
C LYS A 314 -4.22 -26.92 -22.59
N VAL A 315 -5.06 -26.00 -23.01
CA VAL A 315 -5.08 -25.52 -24.41
C VAL A 315 -3.79 -24.76 -24.74
N SER A 316 -3.29 -23.88 -23.86
CA SER A 316 -2.02 -23.19 -24.10
C SER A 316 -0.87 -24.19 -24.22
N LYS A 317 -0.78 -25.20 -23.34
CA LYS A 317 0.30 -26.21 -23.43
C LYS A 317 0.32 -26.96 -24.78
N ASN A 318 -0.84 -27.13 -25.41
CA ASN A 318 -0.97 -27.85 -26.68
C ASN A 318 -1.05 -26.91 -27.91
N ALA A 319 -1.08 -25.59 -27.70
CA ALA A 319 -1.12 -24.63 -28.77
C ALA A 319 0.29 -24.39 -29.32
N ASP A 320 0.36 -24.11 -30.63
CA ASP A 320 1.60 -23.70 -31.27
C ASP A 320 2.06 -22.32 -30.71
N PRO A 321 3.32 -22.17 -30.28
CA PRO A 321 3.89 -20.88 -29.90
C PRO A 321 3.83 -19.80 -30.99
N ASP A 322 4.02 -20.19 -32.25
CA ASP A 322 4.18 -19.31 -33.41
C ASP A 322 2.89 -19.20 -34.26
N ALA A 323 1.96 -20.14 -34.10
CA ALA A 323 0.64 -20.12 -34.74
C ALA A 323 -0.50 -20.00 -33.69
N PRO A 324 -0.74 -18.77 -33.16
CA PRO A 324 -1.77 -18.56 -32.14
C PRO A 324 -3.18 -18.93 -32.62
N LEU A 325 -3.93 -19.58 -31.73
CA LEU A 325 -5.33 -19.93 -31.91
C LEU A 325 -6.22 -18.71 -31.67
N TYR A 326 -7.12 -18.41 -32.61
CA TYR A 326 -8.16 -17.40 -32.45
C TYR A 326 -9.54 -18.04 -32.30
N PRO A 327 -10.31 -17.71 -31.25
CA PRO A 327 -11.70 -18.14 -31.12
C PRO A 327 -12.55 -17.53 -32.24
N TYR A 328 -13.45 -18.34 -32.82
CA TYR A 328 -14.32 -17.89 -33.92
C TYR A 328 -15.79 -18.32 -33.80
N ILE A 329 -16.14 -19.24 -32.88
CA ILE A 329 -17.52 -19.68 -32.61
C ILE A 329 -17.80 -19.58 -31.11
N PHE A 330 -18.88 -18.89 -30.73
CA PHE A 330 -19.25 -18.64 -29.33
C PHE A 330 -20.62 -19.25 -29.01
N PRO A 331 -20.77 -19.96 -27.87
CA PRO A 331 -22.01 -20.64 -27.52
C PRO A 331 -23.03 -19.67 -26.86
N ILE A 332 -23.59 -18.74 -27.63
CA ILE A 332 -24.53 -17.72 -27.11
C ILE A 332 -25.87 -18.35 -26.68
N ARG A 333 -26.40 -19.29 -27.47
CA ARG A 333 -27.74 -19.89 -27.25
C ARG A 333 -27.72 -21.17 -26.42
N ASN A 334 -26.65 -21.95 -26.46
CA ASN A 334 -26.57 -23.23 -25.76
C ASN A 334 -25.13 -23.52 -25.29
N ARG A 335 -24.93 -23.51 -23.98
CA ARG A 335 -23.66 -23.79 -23.31
C ARG A 335 -23.61 -25.16 -22.64
N ALA A 336 -24.65 -25.98 -22.73
CA ALA A 336 -24.76 -27.20 -21.94
C ALA A 336 -23.74 -28.29 -22.34
N ARG A 337 -23.11 -28.20 -23.53
CA ARG A 337 -22.19 -29.22 -24.06
C ARG A 337 -20.94 -28.57 -24.65
N PRO A 338 -19.85 -28.41 -23.87
CA PRO A 338 -18.59 -27.88 -24.38
C PRO A 338 -17.94 -28.85 -25.40
N PRO A 339 -17.38 -28.38 -26.53
CA PRO A 339 -16.69 -29.23 -27.50
C PRO A 339 -15.54 -30.05 -26.90
N ALA A 340 -15.34 -31.30 -27.32
CA ALA A 340 -14.23 -32.13 -26.80
C ALA A 340 -12.85 -31.55 -27.20
N GLU A 341 -12.72 -31.11 -28.44
CA GLU A 341 -11.49 -30.53 -28.99
C GLU A 341 -11.15 -29.19 -28.36
N LEU A 342 -9.95 -29.06 -27.81
CA LEU A 342 -9.53 -27.87 -27.07
C LEU A 342 -9.53 -26.60 -27.93
N PRO A 343 -9.02 -26.61 -29.18
CA PRO A 343 -9.03 -25.39 -29.99
C PRO A 343 -10.44 -24.88 -30.31
N ILE A 344 -11.38 -25.80 -30.59
CA ILE A 344 -12.79 -25.49 -30.86
C ILE A 344 -13.48 -24.97 -29.58
N ARG A 345 -13.11 -25.51 -28.41
CA ARG A 345 -13.64 -25.09 -27.11
C ARG A 345 -13.23 -23.66 -26.74
N ALA A 346 -12.30 -23.00 -27.44
CA ALA A 346 -11.82 -21.67 -27.05
C ALA A 346 -12.93 -20.61 -26.95
N GLY A 347 -13.89 -20.60 -27.87
CA GLY A 347 -15.01 -19.67 -27.79
C GLY A 347 -16.00 -19.97 -26.66
N TYR A 348 -15.91 -21.14 -26.01
CA TYR A 348 -16.66 -21.42 -24.77
C TYR A 348 -16.17 -20.58 -23.59
N TYR A 349 -14.90 -20.22 -23.59
CA TYR A 349 -14.21 -19.48 -22.53
C TYR A 349 -13.74 -18.09 -23.00
N CYS A 350 -14.22 -17.59 -24.14
CA CYS A 350 -13.81 -16.30 -24.69
C CYS A 350 -15.00 -15.38 -24.94
N ILE A 351 -14.79 -14.06 -24.83
CA ILE A 351 -15.78 -13.02 -25.15
C ILE A 351 -15.49 -12.25 -26.45
N ASP A 352 -14.37 -12.52 -27.13
CA ASP A 352 -14.03 -11.87 -28.41
C ASP A 352 -13.23 -12.76 -29.38
N THR A 353 -12.93 -12.22 -30.55
CA THR A 353 -12.22 -12.91 -31.64
C THR A 353 -10.77 -12.44 -31.82
N PHE A 354 -10.26 -11.53 -30.98
CA PHE A 354 -8.96 -10.88 -31.18
C PHE A 354 -7.98 -11.10 -30.02
N THR A 355 -8.38 -11.87 -29.02
CA THR A 355 -7.50 -12.36 -27.94
C THR A 355 -7.03 -13.78 -28.27
N PRO A 356 -5.83 -13.96 -28.85
CA PRO A 356 -5.35 -15.28 -29.25
C PRO A 356 -4.93 -16.16 -28.07
N ILE A 357 -4.80 -17.46 -28.27
CA ILE A 357 -4.11 -18.38 -27.34
C ILE A 357 -2.89 -18.94 -28.05
N SER A 358 -1.70 -18.68 -27.51
CA SER A 358 -0.45 -19.32 -27.97
C SER A 358 0.10 -20.31 -26.94
N GLY A 359 1.11 -21.08 -27.37
CA GLY A 359 1.92 -21.97 -26.52
C GLY A 359 2.40 -21.35 -25.20
N HIS A 360 2.60 -20.03 -25.21
CA HIS A 360 3.20 -19.26 -24.10
C HIS A 360 2.19 -18.44 -23.30
N ALA A 361 0.92 -18.37 -23.72
CA ALA A 361 -0.09 -17.49 -23.12
C ALA A 361 -0.28 -17.78 -21.62
N TYR A 362 -0.44 -19.05 -21.23
CA TYR A 362 -0.59 -19.44 -19.82
C TYR A 362 0.63 -19.04 -18.97
N VAL A 363 1.86 -19.26 -19.46
CA VAL A 363 3.08 -18.96 -18.70
C VAL A 363 3.19 -17.46 -18.44
N ALA A 364 3.00 -16.64 -19.49
CA ALA A 364 3.03 -15.19 -19.36
C ALA A 364 1.92 -14.66 -18.44
N ALA A 365 0.67 -15.13 -18.61
CA ALA A 365 -0.47 -14.72 -17.78
C ALA A 365 -0.30 -15.16 -16.31
N ARG A 366 0.21 -16.36 -16.08
CA ARG A 366 0.53 -16.85 -14.73
C ARG A 366 1.59 -15.96 -14.07
N ARG A 367 2.61 -15.53 -14.80
CA ARG A 367 3.66 -14.66 -14.26
C ARG A 367 3.14 -13.25 -13.97
N ALA A 368 2.21 -12.72 -14.75
CA ALA A 368 1.51 -11.46 -14.45
C ALA A 368 0.78 -11.53 -13.09
N ILE A 369 0.10 -12.63 -12.80
CA ILE A 369 -0.53 -12.87 -11.49
C ILE A 369 0.50 -12.90 -10.36
N ASP A 370 1.62 -13.61 -10.53
CA ASP A 370 2.70 -13.68 -9.53
C ASP A 370 3.26 -12.30 -9.19
N CYS A 371 3.49 -11.47 -10.21
CA CYS A 371 3.96 -10.11 -10.04
C CYS A 371 2.94 -9.26 -9.25
N THR A 372 1.67 -9.38 -9.62
CA THR A 372 0.58 -8.60 -9.02
C THR A 372 0.34 -8.99 -7.57
N LEU A 373 0.37 -10.30 -7.26
CA LEU A 373 0.29 -10.80 -5.88
C LEU A 373 1.53 -10.40 -5.07
N THR A 374 2.73 -10.42 -5.66
CA THR A 374 3.94 -9.90 -5.01
C THR A 374 3.74 -8.44 -4.62
N GLY A 375 3.22 -7.59 -5.53
CA GLY A 375 2.90 -6.20 -5.23
C GLY A 375 1.89 -6.04 -4.08
N SER A 376 0.83 -6.85 -4.06
CA SER A 376 -0.12 -6.86 -2.93
C SER A 376 0.53 -7.25 -1.60
N HIS A 377 1.49 -8.19 -1.62
CA HIS A 377 2.26 -8.58 -0.44
C HIS A 377 3.20 -7.47 0.04
N GLU A 378 3.78 -6.69 -0.86
CA GLU A 378 4.59 -5.52 -0.49
C GLU A 378 3.75 -4.47 0.25
N LEU A 379 2.49 -4.25 -0.16
CA LEU A 379 1.56 -3.38 0.60
C LEU A 379 1.27 -3.92 1.99
N LEU A 380 0.96 -5.22 2.10
CA LEU A 380 0.72 -5.87 3.39
C LEU A 380 1.97 -5.85 4.29
N SER A 381 3.16 -5.79 3.69
CA SER A 381 4.45 -5.67 4.38
C SER A 381 4.84 -4.22 4.71
N GLY A 382 3.98 -3.26 4.37
CA GLY A 382 4.07 -1.87 4.78
C GLY A 382 4.42 -0.87 3.67
N ARG A 383 4.68 -1.29 2.44
CA ARG A 383 4.87 -0.29 1.38
C ARG A 383 3.59 0.51 1.16
N ARG A 384 3.73 1.81 0.96
CA ARG A 384 2.57 2.65 0.61
C ARG A 384 2.12 2.42 -0.83
N ILE A 385 3.07 2.19 -1.74
CA ILE A 385 2.79 2.00 -3.15
C ILE A 385 3.57 0.80 -3.66
N ALA A 386 2.89 -0.05 -4.41
CA ALA A 386 3.49 -1.07 -5.25
C ALA A 386 2.95 -0.92 -6.68
N TYR A 387 3.80 -1.18 -7.66
CA TYR A 387 3.45 -1.19 -9.07
C TYR A 387 3.80 -2.56 -9.66
N ALA A 388 2.76 -3.26 -10.10
CA ALA A 388 2.87 -4.46 -10.90
C ALA A 388 2.91 -4.07 -12.38
N LEU A 389 4.12 -3.96 -12.93
CA LEU A 389 4.35 -3.73 -14.35
C LEU A 389 4.25 -5.08 -15.06
N VAL A 390 3.03 -5.43 -15.48
CA VAL A 390 2.66 -6.76 -15.95
C VAL A 390 2.14 -6.77 -17.39
N ARG A 391 2.30 -7.93 -18.02
CA ARG A 391 1.77 -8.27 -19.34
C ARG A 391 1.61 -9.79 -19.41
N PRO A 392 0.49 -10.33 -19.93
CA PRO A 392 -0.69 -9.62 -20.46
C PRO A 392 -1.50 -8.84 -19.39
N PRO A 393 -2.37 -7.89 -19.79
CA PRO A 393 -3.30 -7.19 -18.90
C PRO A 393 -4.36 -8.16 -18.34
N GLY A 394 -5.29 -7.66 -17.50
CA GLY A 394 -6.23 -8.50 -16.78
C GLY A 394 -7.69 -8.03 -16.68
N HIS A 395 -7.99 -6.74 -16.78
CA HIS A 395 -9.30 -6.21 -16.36
C HIS A 395 -10.53 -6.74 -17.12
N HIS A 396 -10.35 -7.25 -18.35
CA HIS A 396 -11.43 -7.85 -19.15
C HIS A 396 -11.67 -9.35 -18.87
N ALA A 397 -10.79 -10.01 -18.12
CA ALA A 397 -10.97 -11.42 -17.77
C ALA A 397 -12.04 -11.56 -16.67
N GLU A 398 -13.14 -12.23 -17.00
CA GLU A 398 -14.23 -12.57 -16.08
C GLU A 398 -13.93 -13.88 -15.34
N ARG A 399 -14.81 -14.30 -14.43
CA ARG A 399 -14.63 -15.56 -13.68
C ARG A 399 -14.32 -16.76 -14.59
N GLY A 400 -15.07 -16.90 -15.67
CA GLY A 400 -14.95 -18.02 -16.60
C GLY A 400 -14.46 -17.64 -18.00
N PHE A 401 -14.02 -16.41 -18.24
CA PHE A 401 -13.77 -15.93 -19.60
C PHE A 401 -12.51 -15.10 -19.75
N PHE A 402 -11.82 -15.27 -20.87
CA PHE A 402 -10.78 -14.36 -21.36
C PHE A 402 -11.32 -13.47 -22.48
N GLY A 403 -10.66 -12.34 -22.69
CA GLY A 403 -10.97 -11.36 -23.73
C GLY A 403 -10.22 -10.05 -23.51
N GLY A 404 -10.24 -9.14 -24.48
CA GLY A 404 -9.59 -7.83 -24.41
C GLY A 404 -8.09 -7.93 -24.13
N PHE A 405 -7.41 -8.92 -24.73
CA PHE A 405 -6.01 -9.28 -24.43
C PHE A 405 -5.76 -9.85 -23.02
N CYS A 406 -6.79 -10.01 -22.20
CA CYS A 406 -6.72 -10.44 -20.81
C CYS A 406 -7.10 -11.92 -20.65
N TYR A 407 -6.26 -12.71 -19.97
CA TYR A 407 -6.57 -14.13 -19.68
C TYR A 407 -6.93 -14.38 -18.22
N PHE A 408 -6.29 -13.67 -17.30
CA PHE A 408 -6.63 -13.72 -15.88
C PHE A 408 -6.70 -12.31 -15.35
N ASN A 409 -7.60 -12.07 -14.40
CA ASN A 409 -7.81 -10.76 -13.84
C ASN A 409 -6.80 -10.49 -12.72
N ASN A 410 -5.64 -9.98 -13.13
CA ASN A 410 -4.51 -9.67 -12.25
C ASN A 410 -4.95 -8.81 -11.05
N ALA A 411 -5.64 -7.71 -11.34
CA ALA A 411 -6.11 -6.75 -10.35
C ALA A 411 -7.17 -7.36 -9.41
N ALA A 412 -8.12 -8.14 -9.92
CA ALA A 412 -9.14 -8.79 -9.10
C ALA A 412 -8.56 -9.86 -8.17
N ILE A 413 -7.56 -10.63 -8.61
CA ILE A 413 -6.87 -11.61 -7.75
C ILE A 413 -6.18 -10.89 -6.58
N ALA A 414 -5.49 -9.78 -6.84
CA ALA A 414 -4.90 -8.99 -5.76
C ALA A 414 -5.94 -8.30 -4.87
N ALA A 415 -7.05 -7.79 -5.43
CA ALA A 415 -8.13 -7.20 -4.66
C ALA A 415 -8.80 -8.23 -3.74
N HIS A 416 -9.03 -9.45 -4.22
CA HIS A 416 -9.53 -10.55 -3.37
C HIS A 416 -8.52 -10.91 -2.27
N HIS A 417 -7.21 -10.93 -2.56
CA HIS A 417 -6.20 -11.16 -1.53
C HIS A 417 -6.21 -10.06 -0.46
N LEU A 418 -6.25 -8.79 -0.86
CA LEU A 418 -6.27 -7.64 0.05
C LEU A 418 -7.59 -7.53 0.83
N SER A 419 -8.71 -7.99 0.26
CA SER A 419 -10.03 -7.90 0.91
C SER A 419 -10.15 -8.77 2.17
N GLN A 420 -9.24 -9.74 2.33
CA GLN A 420 -9.10 -10.53 3.57
C GLN A 420 -8.56 -9.70 4.75
N PHE A 421 -8.00 -8.51 4.48
CA PHE A 421 -7.34 -7.65 5.46
C PHE A 421 -8.02 -6.29 5.66
N GLY A 422 -9.02 -5.96 4.84
CA GLY A 422 -9.75 -4.70 4.92
C GLY A 422 -10.59 -4.45 3.68
N LYS A 423 -11.31 -3.33 3.65
CA LYS A 423 -12.11 -2.94 2.47
C LYS A 423 -11.20 -2.55 1.31
N VAL A 424 -11.54 -2.95 0.09
CA VAL A 424 -10.74 -2.64 -1.11
C VAL A 424 -11.56 -1.81 -2.09
N VAL A 425 -10.94 -0.78 -2.67
CA VAL A 425 -11.48 -0.13 -3.87
C VAL A 425 -10.65 -0.56 -5.07
N MET A 426 -11.32 -0.97 -6.14
CA MET A 426 -10.74 -1.06 -7.47
C MET A 426 -11.13 0.20 -8.23
N LEU A 427 -10.15 1.02 -8.59
CA LEU A 427 -10.32 2.20 -9.42
C LEU A 427 -9.69 1.92 -10.79
N ASP A 428 -10.52 1.64 -11.77
CA ASP A 428 -10.12 1.44 -13.15
C ASP A 428 -10.15 2.76 -13.91
N ILE A 429 -8.97 3.16 -14.41
CA ILE A 429 -8.75 4.39 -15.19
C ILE A 429 -8.26 4.09 -16.60
N ASP A 430 -8.32 2.82 -17.02
CA ASP A 430 -8.19 2.42 -18.42
C ASP A 430 -9.31 3.01 -19.28
N TYR A 431 -9.05 3.25 -20.57
CA TYR A 431 -10.05 3.77 -21.48
C TYR A 431 -11.26 2.84 -21.61
N HIS A 432 -11.06 1.53 -21.49
CA HIS A 432 -12.11 0.52 -21.60
C HIS A 432 -12.70 0.14 -20.25
N HIS A 433 -13.97 -0.29 -20.26
CA HIS A 433 -14.61 -0.78 -19.04
C HIS A 433 -13.98 -2.11 -18.61
N GLY A 434 -13.52 -2.17 -17.35
CA GLY A 434 -13.06 -3.40 -16.70
C GLY A 434 -14.20 -4.37 -16.36
N ASN A 435 -14.90 -4.90 -17.37
CA ASN A 435 -16.04 -5.81 -17.22
C ASN A 435 -15.75 -7.05 -16.37
N GLY A 436 -14.53 -7.60 -16.48
CA GLY A 436 -14.10 -8.73 -15.66
C GLY A 436 -14.11 -8.41 -14.18
N GLN A 437 -13.60 -7.23 -13.81
CA GLN A 437 -13.59 -6.77 -12.43
C GLN A 437 -15.01 -6.59 -11.91
N GLN A 438 -15.85 -5.93 -12.71
CA GLN A 438 -17.27 -5.74 -12.38
C GLN A 438 -17.97 -7.08 -12.12
N GLU A 439 -17.84 -8.07 -13.02
CA GLU A 439 -18.50 -9.38 -12.90
C GLU A 439 -18.04 -10.14 -11.65
N ILE A 440 -16.72 -10.18 -11.41
CA ILE A 440 -16.12 -10.92 -10.28
C ILE A 440 -16.67 -10.43 -8.93
N PHE A 441 -16.85 -9.12 -8.77
CA PHE A 441 -17.26 -8.49 -7.51
C PHE A 441 -18.72 -8.01 -7.49
N TYR A 442 -19.51 -8.27 -8.53
CA TYR A 442 -20.85 -7.68 -8.71
C TYR A 442 -21.81 -7.89 -7.54
N ARG A 443 -21.64 -8.99 -6.80
CA ARG A 443 -22.44 -9.39 -5.64
C ARG A 443 -21.75 -9.18 -4.29
N ARG A 444 -20.63 -8.48 -4.26
CA ARG A 444 -19.79 -8.27 -3.06
C ARG A 444 -19.80 -6.80 -2.64
N LYS A 445 -19.71 -6.59 -1.31
CA LYS A 445 -19.64 -5.25 -0.69
C LYS A 445 -18.31 -4.94 -0.01
N ASP A 446 -17.45 -5.94 0.14
CA ASP A 446 -16.11 -5.80 0.70
C ASP A 446 -15.10 -5.24 -0.32
N VAL A 447 -15.46 -5.27 -1.61
CA VAL A 447 -14.73 -4.65 -2.72
C VAL A 447 -15.67 -3.73 -3.50
N LEU A 448 -15.32 -2.45 -3.62
CA LEU A 448 -16.02 -1.46 -4.43
C LEU A 448 -15.32 -1.33 -5.79
N THR A 449 -16.04 -1.56 -6.88
CA THR A 449 -15.54 -1.39 -8.25
C THR A 449 -15.99 -0.04 -8.84
N LEU A 450 -15.02 0.77 -9.27
CA LEU A 450 -15.22 2.06 -9.94
C LEU A 450 -14.48 2.02 -11.28
N SER A 451 -15.15 2.37 -12.37
CA SER A 451 -14.50 2.40 -13.69
C SER A 451 -14.92 3.65 -14.47
N ILE A 452 -13.93 4.40 -14.97
CA ILE A 452 -14.10 5.58 -15.83
C ILE A 452 -13.65 5.21 -17.22
N HIS A 453 -14.57 5.14 -18.19
CA HIS A 453 -14.30 4.53 -19.50
C HIS A 453 -15.13 5.17 -20.61
N GLY A 454 -14.74 4.95 -21.86
CA GLY A 454 -15.55 5.28 -23.03
C GLY A 454 -16.90 4.57 -22.97
N HIS A 455 -17.99 5.26 -23.31
CA HIS A 455 -19.32 4.70 -23.23
C HIS A 455 -19.40 3.41 -24.08
N PRO A 456 -19.98 2.31 -23.54
CA PRO A 456 -20.07 1.02 -24.25
C PRO A 456 -20.84 1.04 -25.58
N ARG A 457 -21.47 2.16 -25.97
CA ARG A 457 -22.13 2.24 -27.28
C ARG A 457 -21.13 2.30 -28.44
N PHE A 458 -19.90 2.73 -28.16
CA PHE A 458 -18.83 2.88 -29.16
C PHE A 458 -17.50 2.27 -28.73
N ALA A 459 -17.30 1.99 -27.44
CA ALA A 459 -16.08 1.39 -26.92
C ALA A 459 -16.31 -0.06 -26.46
N TYR A 460 -15.29 -0.91 -26.65
CA TYR A 460 -15.24 -2.25 -26.07
C TYR A 460 -15.40 -2.16 -24.53
N PRO A 461 -16.17 -3.04 -23.86
CA PRO A 461 -16.66 -4.35 -24.31
C PRO A 461 -18.09 -4.37 -24.88
N TYR A 462 -18.69 -3.21 -25.16
CA TYR A 462 -20.02 -3.02 -25.77
C TYR A 462 -21.26 -3.46 -24.97
N PHE A 463 -21.15 -4.54 -24.19
CA PHE A 463 -22.29 -5.21 -23.55
C PHE A 463 -22.36 -5.01 -22.03
N SER A 464 -21.41 -4.27 -21.45
CA SER A 464 -21.39 -3.87 -20.04
C SER A 464 -20.63 -2.55 -19.88
N GLY A 465 -20.72 -1.94 -18.70
CA GLY A 465 -20.14 -0.61 -18.42
C GLY A 465 -21.19 0.49 -18.40
N PHE A 466 -22.48 0.14 -18.45
CA PHE A 466 -23.54 1.15 -18.42
C PHE A 466 -23.76 1.67 -16.99
N ALA A 467 -24.14 2.95 -16.85
CA ALA A 467 -24.26 3.64 -15.57
C ALA A 467 -25.37 3.07 -14.63
N ASN A 468 -26.29 2.29 -15.18
CA ASN A 468 -27.36 1.61 -14.43
C ASN A 468 -26.92 0.27 -13.83
N GLU A 469 -25.74 -0.24 -14.19
CA GLU A 469 -25.18 -1.46 -13.61
C GLU A 469 -24.56 -1.16 -12.25
N ARG A 470 -25.32 -1.39 -11.16
CA ARG A 470 -24.96 -0.93 -9.81
C ARG A 470 -24.67 -2.04 -8.82
N GLY A 471 -24.35 -3.24 -9.31
CA GLY A 471 -24.19 -4.43 -8.48
C GLY A 471 -25.54 -5.08 -8.14
N GLU A 472 -25.48 -6.27 -7.56
CA GLU A 472 -26.65 -7.10 -7.30
C GLU A 472 -26.56 -7.74 -5.89
N GLY A 473 -27.71 -7.98 -5.26
CA GLY A 473 -27.76 -8.62 -3.94
C GLY A 473 -26.99 -7.80 -2.90
N GLU A 474 -26.06 -8.44 -2.18
CA GLU A 474 -25.22 -7.74 -1.21
C GLU A 474 -24.29 -6.68 -1.84
N GLY A 475 -23.98 -6.81 -3.13
CA GLY A 475 -23.14 -5.87 -3.87
C GLY A 475 -23.88 -4.67 -4.44
N ALA A 476 -25.19 -4.55 -4.23
CA ALA A 476 -25.96 -3.40 -4.70
C ALA A 476 -25.41 -2.08 -4.11
N GLY A 477 -25.06 -1.13 -4.98
CA GLY A 477 -24.40 0.13 -4.64
C GLY A 477 -22.87 0.07 -4.57
N TYR A 478 -22.26 -1.10 -4.79
CA TYR A 478 -20.81 -1.34 -4.73
C TYR A 478 -20.15 -1.58 -6.11
N ASN A 479 -20.89 -1.33 -7.19
CA ASN A 479 -20.34 -1.13 -8.54
C ASN A 479 -20.79 0.23 -9.06
N VAL A 480 -19.87 1.04 -9.57
CA VAL A 480 -20.19 2.35 -10.18
C VAL A 480 -19.41 2.54 -11.47
N ASN A 481 -20.15 2.60 -12.57
CA ASN A 481 -19.60 2.90 -13.90
C ASN A 481 -19.78 4.39 -14.21
N TYR A 482 -18.73 4.99 -14.77
CA TYR A 482 -18.72 6.35 -15.31
C TYR A 482 -18.46 6.30 -16.82
N PRO A 483 -19.46 5.87 -17.64
CA PRO A 483 -19.32 5.86 -19.09
C PRO A 483 -19.32 7.29 -19.62
N LEU A 484 -18.25 7.70 -20.29
CA LEU A 484 -18.06 9.05 -20.83
C LEU A 484 -18.26 9.08 -22.35
N PRO A 485 -18.64 10.23 -22.93
CA PRO A 485 -18.76 10.40 -24.37
C PRO A 485 -17.46 10.08 -25.15
N GLU A 486 -17.60 9.84 -26.46
CA GLU A 486 -16.46 9.53 -27.34
C GLU A 486 -15.48 10.70 -27.43
N THR A 487 -16.00 11.93 -27.37
CA THR A 487 -15.19 13.14 -27.32
C THR A 487 -15.39 13.82 -25.98
N ILE A 488 -14.30 13.89 -25.21
CA ILE A 488 -14.20 14.67 -23.97
C ILE A 488 -12.86 15.41 -23.96
N ASP A 489 -12.76 16.44 -23.12
CA ASP A 489 -11.47 17.04 -22.80
C ASP A 489 -10.91 16.51 -21.46
N ALA A 490 -9.73 17.01 -21.08
CA ALA A 490 -9.10 16.62 -19.81
C ALA A 490 -9.88 17.13 -18.59
N ALA A 491 -10.60 18.25 -18.70
CA ALA A 491 -11.38 18.81 -17.60
C ALA A 491 -12.61 17.92 -17.29
N ASP A 492 -13.29 17.42 -18.31
CA ASP A 492 -14.39 16.45 -18.19
C ASP A 492 -13.92 15.16 -17.49
N TYR A 493 -12.77 14.62 -17.93
CA TYR A 493 -12.18 13.42 -17.31
C TYR A 493 -11.82 13.68 -15.84
N LEU A 494 -11.13 14.78 -15.54
CA LEU A 494 -10.72 15.13 -14.18
C LEU A 494 -11.91 15.43 -13.27
N HIS A 495 -12.99 16.01 -13.79
CA HIS A 495 -14.24 16.20 -13.05
C HIS A 495 -14.82 14.85 -12.63
N THR A 496 -14.91 13.90 -13.56
CA THR A 496 -15.40 12.53 -13.30
C THR A 496 -14.49 11.80 -12.32
N LEU A 497 -13.17 11.92 -12.47
CA LEU A 497 -12.20 11.36 -11.52
C LEU A 497 -12.44 11.88 -10.11
N ARG A 498 -12.70 13.19 -9.92
CA ARG A 498 -12.98 13.74 -8.59
C ARG A 498 -14.24 13.17 -7.96
N ILE A 499 -15.28 12.89 -8.76
CA ILE A 499 -16.50 12.20 -8.30
C ILE A 499 -16.16 10.76 -7.86
N ALA A 500 -15.41 10.01 -8.68
CA ALA A 500 -14.97 8.67 -8.33
C ALA A 500 -14.12 8.67 -7.04
N LEU A 501 -13.19 9.61 -6.90
CA LEU A 501 -12.35 9.76 -5.69
C LEU A 501 -13.16 10.16 -4.46
N ALA A 502 -14.27 10.89 -4.60
CA ALA A 502 -15.20 11.12 -3.50
C ALA A 502 -15.83 9.80 -3.03
N ARG A 503 -16.27 8.97 -3.98
CA ARG A 503 -16.80 7.64 -3.68
C ARG A 503 -15.77 6.74 -2.98
N VAL A 504 -14.49 6.83 -3.36
CA VAL A 504 -13.39 6.14 -2.67
C VAL A 504 -13.31 6.55 -1.19
N ARG A 505 -13.36 7.86 -0.90
CA ARG A 505 -13.31 8.38 0.47
C ARG A 505 -14.51 7.90 1.29
N ASP A 506 -15.71 7.98 0.73
CA ASP A 506 -16.95 7.63 1.43
C ASP A 506 -17.04 6.13 1.77
N PHE A 507 -16.43 5.27 0.96
CA PHE A 507 -16.42 3.83 1.21
C PHE A 507 -15.53 3.43 2.40
N GLY A 508 -14.54 4.26 2.75
CA GLY A 508 -13.58 4.00 3.82
C GLY A 508 -12.63 2.84 3.48
N ALA A 509 -12.03 2.87 2.29
CA ALA A 509 -11.16 1.80 1.80
C ALA A 509 -9.87 1.69 2.61
N THR A 510 -9.45 0.47 2.92
CA THR A 510 -8.16 0.14 3.52
C THR A 510 -7.05 0.08 2.47
N TYR A 511 -7.38 -0.45 1.29
CA TYR A 511 -6.47 -0.58 0.16
C TYR A 511 -7.12 -0.06 -1.11
N LEU A 512 -6.30 0.52 -1.99
CA LEU A 512 -6.67 0.94 -3.33
C LEU A 512 -5.94 0.07 -4.34
N VAL A 513 -6.66 -0.50 -5.30
CA VAL A 513 -6.10 -1.15 -6.48
C VAL A 513 -6.42 -0.25 -7.67
N VAL A 514 -5.39 0.35 -8.27
CA VAL A 514 -5.52 1.21 -9.45
C VAL A 514 -5.21 0.39 -10.68
N CYS A 515 -6.19 0.22 -11.56
CA CYS A 515 -6.01 -0.47 -12.83
C CYS A 515 -5.60 0.61 -13.85
N LEU A 516 -4.31 0.65 -14.14
CA LEU A 516 -3.68 1.75 -14.89
C LEU A 516 -3.62 1.38 -16.37
N GLY A 517 -4.62 1.83 -17.12
CA GLY A 517 -4.51 1.98 -18.57
C GLY A 517 -3.94 3.33 -18.94
N LEU A 518 -3.11 3.36 -19.99
CA LEU A 518 -2.52 4.58 -20.54
C LEU A 518 -3.05 4.90 -21.95
N ASP A 519 -4.12 4.23 -22.35
CA ASP A 519 -4.82 4.34 -23.64
C ASP A 519 -5.87 5.46 -23.69
N THR A 520 -6.12 6.13 -22.57
CA THR A 520 -6.78 7.44 -22.54
C THR A 520 -5.92 8.56 -23.13
N ALA A 521 -4.65 8.27 -23.44
CA ALA A 521 -3.68 9.23 -23.93
C ALA A 521 -3.90 9.64 -25.38
N LYS A 522 -3.55 10.89 -25.67
CA LYS A 522 -3.53 11.44 -27.04
C LYS A 522 -2.72 10.54 -27.99
N GLY A 523 -3.39 10.12 -29.07
CA GLY A 523 -2.80 9.32 -30.13
C GLY A 523 -2.55 7.86 -29.75
N ASP A 524 -3.19 7.36 -28.70
CA ASP A 524 -3.31 5.91 -28.50
C ASP A 524 -4.18 5.29 -29.60
N PRO A 525 -3.82 4.12 -30.16
CA PRO A 525 -4.60 3.50 -31.23
C PRO A 525 -5.91 2.85 -30.75
N THR A 526 -6.14 2.71 -29.44
CA THR A 526 -7.31 2.00 -28.89
C THR A 526 -8.29 2.91 -28.15
N GLY A 527 -7.89 4.15 -27.85
CA GLY A 527 -8.74 5.17 -27.23
C GLY A 527 -8.93 6.39 -28.11
N THR A 528 -10.02 7.12 -27.89
CA THR A 528 -10.38 8.32 -28.67
C THR A 528 -10.05 9.64 -27.95
N TRP A 529 -9.69 9.56 -26.66
CA TRP A 529 -9.43 10.73 -25.84
C TRP A 529 -8.03 11.30 -26.05
N ASN A 530 -7.83 12.54 -25.61
CA ASN A 530 -6.64 13.32 -25.88
C ASN A 530 -5.86 13.70 -24.61
N LEU A 531 -5.85 12.84 -23.59
CA LEU A 531 -5.11 13.13 -22.37
C LEU A 531 -3.60 13.23 -22.64
N THR A 532 -2.97 14.23 -22.06
CA THR A 532 -1.54 14.50 -22.18
C THR A 532 -0.78 13.96 -20.98
N SER A 533 0.55 13.92 -21.07
CA SER A 533 1.41 13.55 -19.93
C SER A 533 1.22 14.47 -18.70
N ARG A 534 0.83 15.73 -18.90
CA ARG A 534 0.49 16.66 -17.80
C ARG A 534 -0.79 16.23 -17.09
N ASP A 535 -1.76 15.71 -17.83
CA ASP A 535 -3.02 15.22 -17.27
C ASP A 535 -2.76 13.98 -16.42
N PHE A 536 -1.90 13.06 -16.86
CA PHE A 536 -1.46 11.93 -16.03
C PHE A 536 -0.77 12.36 -14.72
N THR A 537 0.02 13.44 -14.74
CA THR A 537 0.56 14.03 -13.49
C THR A 537 -0.57 14.48 -12.55
N THR A 538 -1.62 15.10 -13.10
CA THR A 538 -2.76 15.58 -12.31
C THR A 538 -3.59 14.42 -11.76
N ILE A 539 -3.87 13.41 -12.59
CA ILE A 539 -4.56 12.17 -12.20
C ILE A 539 -3.82 11.49 -11.05
N GLY A 540 -2.50 11.28 -11.21
CA GLY A 540 -1.66 10.70 -10.17
C GLY A 540 -1.73 11.54 -8.87
N THR A 541 -1.65 12.86 -8.97
CA THR A 541 -1.70 13.76 -7.80
C THR A 541 -3.01 13.65 -7.04
N GLU A 542 -4.16 13.65 -7.73
CA GLU A 542 -5.49 13.55 -7.11
C GLU A 542 -5.67 12.18 -6.43
N ILE A 543 -5.19 11.09 -7.04
CA ILE A 543 -5.18 9.76 -6.42
C ILE A 543 -4.24 9.72 -5.21
N GLY A 544 -3.04 10.29 -5.32
CA GLY A 544 -2.03 10.29 -4.26
C GLY A 544 -2.49 11.00 -2.98
N ARG A 545 -3.33 12.03 -3.12
CA ARG A 545 -3.94 12.78 -2.00
C ARG A 545 -4.88 11.94 -1.14
N LEU A 546 -5.32 10.77 -1.61
CA LEU A 546 -6.12 9.85 -0.79
C LEU A 546 -5.32 9.28 0.39
N LEU A 547 -3.98 9.23 0.29
CA LEU A 547 -3.08 8.64 1.29
C LEU A 547 -3.38 7.16 1.65
N ILE A 548 -4.12 6.46 0.78
CA ILE A 548 -4.45 5.03 0.92
C ILE A 548 -3.31 4.18 0.33
N PRO A 549 -2.87 3.10 1.01
CA PRO A 549 -1.94 2.13 0.43
C PRO A 549 -2.45 1.60 -0.92
N SER A 550 -1.67 1.80 -1.98
CA SER A 550 -2.13 1.66 -3.36
C SER A 550 -1.30 0.64 -4.15
N LEU A 551 -1.97 -0.35 -4.73
CA LEU A 551 -1.38 -1.26 -5.72
C LEU A 551 -1.78 -0.76 -7.10
N VAL A 552 -0.82 -0.31 -7.88
CA VAL A 552 -1.02 0.03 -9.29
C VAL A 552 -0.77 -1.23 -10.11
N VAL A 553 -1.69 -1.60 -11.00
CA VAL A 553 -1.59 -2.76 -11.88
C VAL A 553 -1.67 -2.27 -13.32
N GLN A 554 -0.67 -2.60 -14.12
CA GLN A 554 -0.65 -2.20 -15.54
C GLN A 554 -1.75 -2.91 -16.33
N GLU A 555 -2.58 -2.15 -17.03
CA GLU A 555 -3.60 -2.64 -17.97
C GLU A 555 -3.22 -2.23 -19.41
N GLY A 556 -4.05 -1.42 -20.09
CA GLY A 556 -3.89 -0.98 -21.48
C GLY A 556 -2.89 0.16 -21.70
N GLY A 557 -3.00 0.82 -22.85
CA GLY A 557 -2.03 1.79 -23.37
C GLY A 557 -1.04 1.17 -24.36
N TYR A 558 -1.04 1.67 -25.60
CA TYR A 558 -0.45 0.99 -26.75
C TYR A 558 0.34 1.93 -27.68
N ASN A 559 0.30 3.24 -27.45
CA ASN A 559 1.26 4.15 -28.07
C ASN A 559 2.65 4.03 -27.41
N ASN A 560 3.48 3.13 -27.94
CA ASN A 560 4.83 2.85 -27.44
C ASN A 560 5.76 4.08 -27.38
N ARG A 561 5.46 5.16 -28.12
CA ARG A 561 6.27 6.39 -28.10
C ARG A 561 6.00 7.27 -26.87
N SER A 562 4.78 7.21 -26.33
CA SER A 562 4.36 8.08 -25.20
C SER A 562 4.12 7.31 -23.90
N ILE A 563 3.89 5.99 -23.96
CA ILE A 563 3.49 5.18 -22.80
C ILE A 563 4.44 5.31 -21.60
N GLY A 564 5.76 5.31 -21.83
CA GLY A 564 6.73 5.49 -20.76
C GLY A 564 6.70 6.87 -20.12
N THR A 565 6.53 7.93 -20.93
CA THR A 565 6.39 9.30 -20.42
C THR A 565 5.10 9.46 -19.62
N ASN A 566 3.99 8.90 -20.08
CA ASN A 566 2.71 8.95 -19.38
C ASN A 566 2.78 8.22 -18.03
N ALA A 567 3.36 7.01 -18.00
CA ALA A 567 3.59 6.27 -16.75
C ALA A 567 4.48 7.06 -15.77
N LYS A 568 5.59 7.63 -16.25
CA LYS A 568 6.49 8.46 -15.44
C LYS A 568 5.76 9.65 -14.81
N CYS A 569 4.96 10.36 -15.61
CA CYS A 569 4.18 11.50 -15.14
C CYS A 569 3.10 11.09 -14.12
N PHE A 570 2.40 9.98 -14.36
CA PHE A 570 1.44 9.42 -13.41
C PHE A 570 2.09 9.17 -12.04
N PHE A 571 3.22 8.44 -12.00
CA PHE A 571 3.88 8.13 -10.73
C PHE A 571 4.52 9.34 -10.06
N HIS A 572 5.04 10.31 -10.83
CA HIS A 572 5.48 11.59 -10.29
C HIS A 572 4.34 12.33 -9.59
N GLY A 573 3.16 12.38 -10.23
CA GLY A 573 1.95 12.93 -9.63
C GLY A 573 1.54 12.18 -8.36
N LEU A 574 1.51 10.84 -8.43
CA LEU A 574 1.13 9.97 -7.31
C LEU A 574 1.97 10.23 -6.05
N LEU A 575 3.29 10.35 -6.20
CA LEU A 575 4.19 10.68 -5.09
C LEU A 575 4.02 12.13 -4.60
N SER A 576 3.83 13.07 -5.53
CA SER A 576 3.59 14.49 -5.19
C SER A 576 2.32 14.66 -4.35
N GLY A 577 1.25 13.93 -4.69
CA GLY A 577 -0.01 13.92 -3.95
C GLY A 577 0.11 13.40 -2.52
N GLN A 578 1.08 12.50 -2.24
CA GLN A 578 1.34 11.98 -0.90
C GLN A 578 2.18 12.92 -0.01
N GLY A 579 2.57 14.11 -0.50
CA GLY A 579 3.39 15.05 0.25
C GLY A 579 4.90 14.86 0.06
N ASN A 580 5.32 13.88 -0.74
CA ASN A 580 6.70 13.70 -1.17
C ASN A 580 6.99 14.73 -2.27
N ARG A 581 7.46 15.92 -1.89
CA ARG A 581 8.07 16.88 -2.82
C ARG A 581 9.42 16.32 -3.28
N ALA A 582 9.41 15.29 -4.11
CA ALA A 582 10.59 14.93 -4.89
C ALA A 582 10.84 16.10 -5.85
N ALA A 583 11.94 16.82 -5.61
CA ALA A 583 12.64 17.73 -6.51
C ALA A 583 11.75 18.62 -7.40
N LYS A 584 11.49 19.85 -6.93
CA LYS A 584 11.47 20.97 -7.88
C LYS A 584 12.83 20.96 -8.58
N GLY A 585 12.81 20.70 -9.88
CA GLY A 585 13.99 20.50 -10.70
C GLY A 585 14.97 21.67 -10.65
N SER A 586 16.24 21.30 -10.83
CA SER A 586 17.19 22.04 -11.66
C SER A 586 16.57 22.48 -12.98
#